data_AF-A0AAD9MJ27-F1
#
_entry.id   AF-A0AAD9MJ27-F1
#
_cell.length_a   1.000
_cell.length_b   1.000
_cell.length_c   1.000
_cell.angle_alpha   90.00
_cell.angle_beta   90.00
_cell.angle_gamma   90.00
#
_symmetry.space_group_name_H-M   'P 1'
#
loop_
_entity.id
_entity.type
_entity.pdbx_description
1 polymer ?
#
loop_
_entity_poly.entity_id
_entity_poly.type
_entity_poly.pdbx_seq_one_letter_code
_entity_poly.pdbx_strand_id
1 'polypeptide(L)'
;MGGELSEEQYRAEPSQAEGTPPASDVLMSAAATEASELPGVEKVALPCPPLDHVGSHRLAAGETGYINDHIALHCIRCPAQVPAPGSVSLHLYSPPIRRVRLYETEENRVVTRRPGFWSIRGKRT
;
A
#
# COMPACT_ATOMS: atom_id res chain seq x y z
N MET A 1 -5.46 23.81 13.27
CA MET A 1 -5.19 22.60 14.08
C MET A 1 -4.23 21.74 13.29
N GLY A 2 -3.20 21.16 13.93
CA GLY A 2 -2.22 20.30 13.25
C GLY A 2 -2.61 18.81 13.32
N GLY A 3 -1.97 17.99 12.50
CA GLY A 3 -2.12 16.52 12.57
C GLY A 3 -3.15 15.90 11.62
N GLU A 4 -3.59 16.62 10.58
CA GLU A 4 -4.51 16.08 9.57
C GLU A 4 -3.86 14.97 8.73
N LEU A 5 -4.68 14.03 8.28
CA LEU A 5 -4.33 13.03 7.27
C LEU A 5 -5.26 13.16 6.07
N SER A 6 -4.72 12.92 4.88
CA SER A 6 -5.52 12.72 3.66
C SER A 6 -5.56 11.23 3.32
N GLU A 7 -6.75 10.73 3.06
CA GLU A 7 -7.00 9.40 2.51
C GLU A 7 -7.51 9.54 1.07
N GLU A 8 -6.92 8.78 0.15
CA GLU A 8 -7.44 8.57 -1.20
C GLU A 8 -7.78 7.08 -1.35
N GLN A 9 -8.97 6.78 -1.86
CA GLN A 9 -9.48 5.43 -2.02
C GLN A 9 -9.55 5.05 -3.50
N TYR A 10 -9.25 3.79 -3.81
CA TYR A 10 -9.20 3.26 -5.17
C TYR A 10 -9.86 1.89 -5.29
N ARG A 11 -10.27 1.56 -6.50
CA ARG A 11 -10.64 0.20 -6.90
C ARG A 11 -9.68 -0.28 -7.98
N ALA A 12 -9.15 -1.48 -7.82
CA ALA A 12 -8.41 -2.13 -8.88
C ALA A 12 -9.40 -2.75 -9.86
N GLU A 13 -9.24 -2.45 -11.14
CA GLU A 13 -9.97 -3.14 -12.19
C GLU A 13 -9.54 -4.62 -12.21
N PRO A 14 -10.48 -5.57 -12.39
CA PRO A 14 -10.13 -6.97 -12.53
C PRO A 14 -9.20 -7.13 -13.74
N SER A 15 -8.01 -7.67 -13.49
CA SER A 15 -7.05 -7.99 -14.54
C SER A 15 -7.72 -8.93 -15.56
N GLN A 16 -7.84 -8.48 -16.81
CA GLN A 16 -8.14 -9.36 -17.94
C GLN A 16 -6.92 -10.25 -18.22
N ALA A 17 -6.68 -11.25 -17.36
CA ALA A 17 -5.58 -12.19 -17.53
C ALA A 17 -6.06 -13.63 -17.28
N GLU A 18 -7.03 -14.07 -18.08
CA GLU A 18 -7.13 -15.47 -18.50
C GLU A 18 -6.94 -15.49 -20.02
N GLY A 19 -5.72 -15.77 -20.51
CA GLY A 19 -5.52 -16.11 -21.92
C GLY A 19 -4.22 -15.69 -22.62
N THR A 20 -3.35 -14.87 -22.03
CA THR A 20 -2.13 -14.41 -22.73
C THR A 20 -0.92 -15.22 -22.27
N PRO A 21 -0.12 -15.83 -23.18
CA PRO A 21 1.09 -16.55 -22.80
C PRO A 21 2.09 -15.58 -22.16
N PRO A 22 2.99 -16.05 -21.27
CA PRO A 22 3.86 -15.18 -20.52
C PRO A 22 4.78 -14.37 -21.45
N ALA A 23 4.83 -13.06 -21.21
CA ALA A 23 5.85 -12.19 -21.78
C ALA A 23 7.25 -12.70 -21.39
N SER A 24 8.19 -12.54 -22.33
CA SER A 24 9.56 -13.04 -22.35
C SER A 24 10.30 -13.20 -21.01
N ASP A 25 11.08 -14.29 -20.90
CA ASP A 25 11.91 -14.72 -19.76
C ASP A 25 12.80 -13.63 -19.12
N VAL A 26 13.08 -12.55 -19.86
CA VAL A 26 13.93 -11.43 -19.40
C VAL A 26 13.22 -10.57 -18.33
N LEU A 27 11.91 -10.37 -18.44
CA LEU A 27 11.14 -9.56 -17.46
C LEU A 27 10.92 -10.31 -16.13
N MET A 28 10.75 -11.62 -16.19
CA MET A 28 10.61 -12.49 -15.00
C MET A 28 11.91 -12.52 -14.18
N SER A 29 13.07 -12.53 -14.83
CA SER A 29 14.39 -12.56 -14.19
C SER A 29 14.71 -11.28 -13.40
N ALA A 30 14.39 -10.10 -13.94
CA ALA A 30 14.61 -8.83 -13.26
C ALA A 30 13.70 -8.65 -12.03
N ALA A 31 12.41 -8.97 -12.15
CA ALA A 31 11.45 -8.85 -11.05
C ALA A 31 11.75 -9.83 -9.89
N ALA A 32 12.27 -11.02 -10.19
CA ALA A 32 12.72 -11.96 -9.18
C ALA A 32 14.00 -11.49 -8.45
N THR A 33 14.87 -10.76 -9.14
CA THR A 33 16.12 -10.24 -8.57
C THR A 33 15.85 -9.05 -7.63
N GLU A 34 14.98 -8.11 -7.99
CA GLU A 34 14.60 -6.97 -7.12
C GLU A 34 13.83 -7.40 -5.86
N ALA A 35 13.01 -8.46 -5.95
CA ALA A 35 12.29 -8.99 -4.79
C ALA A 35 13.23 -9.43 -3.65
N SER A 36 14.49 -9.73 -3.97
CA SER A 36 15.50 -10.18 -3.01
C SER A 36 16.16 -9.03 -2.22
N GLU A 37 16.04 -7.77 -2.65
CA GLU A 37 16.84 -6.67 -2.06
C GLU A 37 16.06 -5.82 -1.04
N LEU A 38 14.73 -5.73 -1.16
CA LEU A 38 13.92 -4.87 -0.30
C LEU A 38 13.36 -5.62 0.92
N PRO A 39 13.54 -5.09 2.16
CA PRO A 39 13.10 -5.78 3.38
C PRO A 39 11.61 -6.15 3.38
N GLY A 40 11.33 -7.44 3.55
CA GLY A 40 9.96 -7.97 3.69
C GLY A 40 9.19 -8.11 2.38
N VAL A 41 9.80 -7.88 1.21
CA VAL A 41 9.15 -8.20 -0.08
C VAL A 41 9.06 -9.72 -0.22
N GLU A 42 7.87 -10.23 -0.52
CA GLU A 42 7.59 -11.67 -0.65
C GLU A 42 7.27 -12.06 -2.10
N LYS A 43 6.65 -11.18 -2.88
CA LYS A 43 6.29 -11.43 -4.28
C LYS A 43 6.14 -10.12 -5.04
N VAL A 44 6.56 -10.11 -6.31
CA VAL A 44 6.27 -9.04 -7.27
C VAL A 44 5.40 -9.62 -8.38
N ALA A 45 4.37 -8.88 -8.80
CA ALA A 45 3.52 -9.21 -9.93
C ALA A 45 3.48 -8.03 -10.91
N LEU A 46 3.47 -8.36 -12.19
CA LEU A 46 3.43 -7.41 -13.31
C LEU A 46 2.29 -7.84 -14.26
N PRO A 47 1.57 -6.90 -14.91
CA PRO A 47 1.57 -5.47 -14.65
C PRO A 47 0.78 -5.11 -13.38
N CYS A 48 0.88 -3.87 -12.92
CA CYS A 48 -0.10 -3.30 -11.99
C CYS A 48 -1.42 -3.10 -12.74
N PRO A 49 -2.57 -3.59 -12.22
CA PRO A 49 -3.86 -3.26 -12.82
C PRO A 49 -4.11 -1.75 -12.73
N PRO A 50 -4.90 -1.18 -13.67
CA PRO A 50 -5.41 0.18 -13.54
C PRO A 50 -6.16 0.36 -12.22
N LEU A 51 -5.99 1.54 -11.61
CA LEU A 51 -6.65 1.92 -10.37
C LEU A 51 -7.58 3.10 -10.62
N ASP A 52 -8.86 2.90 -10.34
CA ASP A 52 -9.87 3.95 -10.41
C ASP A 52 -10.01 4.62 -9.06
N HIS A 53 -9.92 5.95 -9.03
CA HIS A 53 -10.18 6.74 -7.83
C HIS A 53 -11.67 6.72 -7.50
N VAL A 54 -12.01 6.37 -6.25
CA VAL A 54 -13.41 6.22 -5.81
C VAL A 54 -13.80 7.15 -4.67
N GLY A 55 -12.84 7.79 -4.01
CA GLY A 55 -13.13 8.67 -2.88
C GLY A 55 -11.91 9.35 -2.28
N SER A 56 -12.14 10.48 -1.62
CA SER A 56 -11.12 11.19 -0.85
C SER A 56 -11.70 11.67 0.48
N HIS A 57 -10.93 11.50 1.54
CA HIS A 57 -11.32 11.92 2.89
C HIS A 57 -10.19 12.71 3.55
N ARG A 58 -10.57 13.65 4.43
CA ARG A 58 -9.67 14.25 5.40
C ARG A 58 -10.04 13.72 6.77
N LEU A 59 -9.02 13.32 7.53
CA LEU A 59 -9.15 12.89 8.91
C LEU A 59 -8.45 13.91 9.79
N ALA A 60 -9.23 14.57 10.65
CA ALA A 60 -8.73 15.44 11.68
C ALA A 60 -8.30 14.65 12.93
N ALA A 61 -7.56 15.31 13.83
CA ALA A 61 -7.16 14.70 15.10
C ALA A 61 -8.40 14.31 15.93
N GLY A 62 -8.44 13.03 16.33
CA GLY A 62 -9.56 12.44 17.08
C GLY A 62 -10.65 11.80 16.21
N GLU A 63 -10.61 11.99 14.89
CA GLU A 63 -11.51 11.28 13.98
C GLU A 63 -11.05 9.85 13.72
N THR A 64 -12.00 9.00 13.32
CA THR A 64 -11.75 7.58 13.04
C THR A 64 -12.20 7.25 11.63
N GLY A 65 -11.28 6.71 10.82
CA GLY A 65 -11.58 6.09 9.54
C GLY A 65 -11.74 4.56 9.66
N TYR A 66 -12.39 3.95 8.68
CA TYR A 66 -12.54 2.50 8.60
C TYR A 66 -12.36 2.02 7.15
N ILE A 67 -11.59 0.94 6.97
CA ILE A 67 -11.34 0.32 5.67
C ILE A 67 -11.22 -1.19 5.80
N ASN A 68 -11.59 -1.91 4.74
CA ASN A 68 -11.29 -3.33 4.52
C ASN A 68 -11.30 -3.62 3.01
N ASP A 69 -10.90 -4.83 2.62
CA ASP A 69 -10.78 -5.25 1.21
C ASP A 69 -12.09 -5.20 0.41
N HIS A 70 -13.26 -5.18 1.07
CA HIS A 70 -14.57 -5.03 0.42
C HIS A 70 -14.97 -3.57 0.19
N ILE A 71 -14.27 -2.62 0.80
CA ILE A 71 -14.55 -1.18 0.65
C ILE A 71 -13.71 -0.62 -0.50
N ALA A 72 -12.39 -0.54 -0.32
CA ALA A 72 -11.46 0.01 -1.29
C ALA A 72 -10.01 -0.33 -0.94
N LEU A 73 -9.11 -0.13 -1.92
CA LEU A 73 -7.69 0.13 -1.67
C LEU A 73 -7.57 1.57 -1.17
N HIS A 74 -6.53 1.90 -0.40
CA HIS A 74 -6.33 3.28 0.03
C HIS A 74 -4.87 3.73 0.08
N CYS A 75 -4.67 5.03 -0.03
CA CYS A 75 -3.40 5.72 0.21
C CYS A 75 -3.60 6.76 1.30
N ILE A 76 -2.84 6.63 2.39
CA ILE A 76 -2.85 7.59 3.51
C ILE A 76 -1.58 8.44 3.40
N ARG A 77 -1.74 9.77 3.41
CA ARG A 77 -0.64 10.73 3.33
C ARG A 77 -0.77 11.81 4.40
N CYS A 78 0.36 12.34 4.83
CA CYS A 78 0.42 13.62 5.53
C CYS A 78 0.35 14.73 4.48
N PRO A 79 -0.69 15.60 4.46
CA PRO A 79 -0.76 16.70 3.51
C PRO A 79 0.45 17.63 3.63
N ALA A 80 0.94 18.17 2.52
CA ALA A 80 2.17 19.00 2.49
C ALA A 80 2.13 20.25 3.39
N GLN A 81 0.92 20.71 3.69
CA GLN A 81 0.59 21.87 4.49
C GLN A 81 0.59 21.57 6.00
N VAL A 82 0.72 20.29 6.39
CA VAL A 82 0.94 19.93 7.79
C VAL A 82 2.43 20.12 8.12
N PRO A 83 2.77 21.01 9.06
CA PRO A 83 4.17 21.24 9.42
C PRO A 83 4.79 20.04 10.12
N ALA A 84 6.11 19.95 10.09
CA ALA A 84 6.87 18.98 10.88
C ALA A 84 6.48 19.07 12.39
N PRO A 85 6.40 17.95 13.13
CA PRO A 85 6.86 16.61 12.76
C PRO A 85 5.86 15.79 11.90
N GLY A 86 4.73 16.38 11.49
CA GLY A 86 3.71 15.70 10.69
C GLY A 86 2.54 15.20 11.55
N SER A 87 1.93 14.10 11.12
CA SER A 87 0.73 13.52 11.72
C SER A 87 1.00 12.13 12.30
N VAL A 88 0.27 11.77 13.36
CA VAL A 88 0.34 10.45 14.00
C VAL A 88 -1.05 9.83 14.00
N SER A 89 -1.16 8.60 13.48
CA SER A 89 -2.38 7.80 13.55
C SER A 89 -2.18 6.55 14.41
N LEU A 90 -3.28 6.05 14.96
CA LEU A 90 -3.35 4.75 15.62
C LEU A 90 -4.12 3.79 14.70
N HIS A 91 -3.49 2.67 14.33
CA HIS A 91 -4.10 1.66 13.45
C HIS A 91 -4.43 0.40 14.24
N LEU A 92 -5.65 -0.11 14.07
CA LEU A 92 -6.10 -1.38 14.62
C LEU A 92 -6.50 -2.32 13.48
N TYR A 93 -5.84 -3.47 13.40
CA TYR A 93 -6.11 -4.51 12.41
C TYR A 93 -6.62 -5.78 13.09
N SER A 94 -7.73 -6.33 12.59
CA SER A 94 -8.31 -7.58 13.09
C SER A 94 -8.76 -8.46 11.91
N PRO A 95 -8.15 -9.64 11.69
CA PRO A 95 -7.02 -10.20 12.44
C PRO A 95 -5.73 -9.36 12.27
N PRO A 96 -4.68 -9.60 13.09
CA PRO A 96 -3.43 -8.84 12.99
C PRO A 96 -2.86 -8.83 11.57
N ILE A 97 -2.35 -7.67 11.16
CA ILE A 97 -1.77 -7.50 9.82
C ILE A 97 -0.55 -8.41 9.63
N ARG A 98 -0.56 -9.19 8.54
CA ARG A 98 0.52 -10.15 8.22
C ARG A 98 1.17 -9.87 6.87
N ARG A 99 0.38 -9.43 5.90
CA ARG A 99 0.79 -9.24 4.52
C ARG A 99 -0.08 -8.17 3.89
N VAL A 100 0.52 -7.35 3.04
CA VAL A 100 -0.17 -6.32 2.26
C VAL A 100 0.24 -6.41 0.79
N ARG A 101 -0.62 -5.90 -0.09
CA ARG A 101 -0.28 -5.63 -1.50
C ARG A 101 -0.13 -4.12 -1.68
N LEU A 102 1.02 -3.70 -2.18
CA LEU A 102 1.32 -2.34 -2.59
C LEU A 102 1.14 -2.28 -4.11
N TYR A 103 0.29 -1.36 -4.56
CA TYR A 103 0.06 -1.12 -5.99
C TYR A 103 0.91 0.08 -6.39
N GLU A 104 2.03 -0.19 -7.05
CA GLU A 104 3.04 0.78 -7.45
C GLU A 104 2.80 1.11 -8.93
N THR A 105 1.93 2.08 -9.18
CA THR A 105 1.47 2.42 -10.53
C THR A 105 2.56 3.06 -11.39
N GLU A 106 3.48 3.81 -10.79
CA GLU A 106 4.60 4.45 -11.49
C GLU A 106 5.61 3.40 -12.00
N GLU A 107 5.88 2.39 -11.18
CA GLU A 107 6.75 1.24 -11.49
C GLU A 107 6.01 0.08 -12.17
N ASN A 108 4.70 0.24 -12.43
CA ASN A 108 3.81 -0.74 -13.04
C ASN A 108 3.87 -2.14 -12.40
N ARG A 109 3.95 -2.22 -11.07
CA ARG A 109 4.05 -3.49 -10.33
C ARG A 109 3.16 -3.56 -9.10
N VAL A 110 2.79 -4.78 -8.71
CA VAL A 110 2.15 -5.07 -7.43
C VAL A 110 3.12 -5.84 -6.54
N VAL A 111 3.46 -5.26 -5.40
CA VAL A 111 4.39 -5.84 -4.44
C VAL A 111 3.63 -6.42 -3.26
N THR A 112 3.75 -7.72 -3.05
CA THR A 112 3.30 -8.36 -1.82
C THR A 112 4.40 -8.26 -0.77
N ARG A 113 4.08 -7.66 0.37
CA ARG A 113 5.06 -7.35 1.42
C ARG A 113 4.57 -7.79 2.81
N ARG A 114 5.49 -8.24 3.65
CA ARG A 114 5.29 -8.38 5.10
C ARG A 114 5.67 -7.07 5.79
N PRO A 115 4.73 -6.37 6.45
CA PRO A 115 5.05 -5.16 7.18
C PRO A 115 6.07 -5.42 8.30
N GLY A 116 7.08 -4.56 8.39
CA GLY A 116 7.99 -4.52 9.53
C GLY A 116 7.50 -3.57 10.62
N PHE A 117 8.08 -3.68 11.81
CA PHE A 117 7.86 -2.73 12.90
C PHE A 117 9.13 -1.90 13.08
N TRP A 118 9.00 -0.59 13.28
CA TRP A 118 10.13 0.25 13.68
C TRP A 118 10.51 0.06 15.15
N SER A 119 9.49 -0.16 15.99
CA SER A 119 9.64 -0.43 17.42
C SER A 119 8.50 -1.33 17.90
N ILE A 120 8.75 -2.09 18.96
CA ILE A 120 7.74 -2.93 19.64
C ILE A 120 7.74 -2.55 21.12
N ARG A 121 6.57 -2.15 21.65
CA ARG A 121 6.41 -1.74 23.05
C ARG A 121 7.40 -0.65 23.49
N GLY A 122 7.63 0.33 22.61
CA GLY A 122 8.54 1.46 22.87
C GLY A 122 10.04 1.13 22.75
N LYS A 123 10.42 -0.10 22.37
CA LYS A 123 11.81 -0.50 22.14
C LYS A 123 12.07 -0.67 20.65
N ARG A 124 13.15 -0.06 20.14
CA ARG A 124 13.56 -0.20 18.73
C ARG A 124 13.89 -1.66 18.41
N THR A 125 13.42 -2.12 17.26
CA THR A 125 13.66 -3.48 16.74
C THR A 125 14.94 -3.55 15.93
#